data_AF-A0A3P6BVQ5-F1
#
_entry.id   AF-A0A3P6BVQ5-F1
#
_cell.length_a   1.000
_cell.length_b   1.000
_cell.length_c   1.000
_cell.angle_alpha   90.00
_cell.angle_beta   90.00
_cell.angle_gamma   90.00
#
_symmetry.space_group_name_H-M   'P 1'
#
loop_
_entity.id
_entity.type
_entity.pdbx_description
1 polymer ?
#
loop_
_entity_poly.entity_id
_entity_poly.type
_entity_poly.pdbx_seq_one_letter_code
_entity_poly.pdbx_strand_id
1 'polypeptide(L)'
;MGIPHDLPPALKPGADVSRVASFAVDYAFILGNGTRTPKNSMISNWKEDDIPKSLFMISTGMEDYYNFTKTYPDADASAQQAYVISVINRLKYNLELLYSSRSSKFVVHNVALLGCLPIVRQEFNTGYECYEKFNGLAKKHNARLGPMLNKLAKAKSGFQFTLFDFYNVLLRRTQRNMNYRFSFTNISYCGIGSHNAHGCGLPNVHSKLCEYQRYYLYFDACDDTEKAQESFAHLLSGADPNVLQPMNIRQLITYPVNDDISEFWKEPVEEREFIVRPWH
;
A
#
# COMPACT_ATOMS: atom_id res chain seq x y z
N MET A 1 17.57 6.71 16.94
CA MET A 1 18.45 7.05 15.80
C MET A 1 17.59 7.81 14.82
N GLY A 2 17.94 9.05 14.46
CA GLY A 2 17.19 9.78 13.44
C GLY A 2 17.43 9.17 12.06
N ILE A 3 16.43 9.27 11.17
CA ILE A 3 16.60 8.93 9.75
C ILE A 3 17.58 9.98 9.18
N PRO A 4 18.76 9.59 8.66
CA PRO A 4 19.80 10.56 8.29
C PRO A 4 19.40 11.50 7.15
N HIS A 5 18.39 11.12 6.38
CA HIS A 5 17.88 11.83 5.22
C HIS A 5 16.35 11.75 5.21
N ASP A 6 15.68 12.89 5.39
CA ASP A 6 14.22 12.97 5.30
C ASP A 6 13.74 12.65 3.88
N LEU A 7 12.54 12.05 3.76
CA LEU A 7 11.81 11.91 2.51
C LEU A 7 10.97 13.18 2.31
N PRO A 8 11.40 14.14 1.48
CA PRO A 8 10.76 15.43 1.41
C PRO A 8 9.45 15.33 0.62
N PRO A 9 8.35 15.95 1.11
CA PRO A 9 7.12 16.06 0.35
C PRO A 9 7.36 16.99 -0.85
N ALA A 10 7.26 16.45 -2.07
CA ALA A 10 7.62 17.12 -3.31
C ALA A 10 6.82 18.42 -3.54
N LEU A 11 5.59 18.48 -3.02
CA LEU A 11 4.71 19.64 -3.18
C LEU A 11 4.94 20.73 -2.12
N LYS A 12 5.83 20.52 -1.14
CA LYS A 12 6.19 21.54 -0.15
C LYS A 12 7.12 22.57 -0.79
N PRO A 13 6.82 23.88 -0.69
CA PRO A 13 7.70 24.92 -1.23
C PRO A 13 9.12 24.82 -0.65
N GLY A 14 10.13 24.89 -1.52
CA GLY A 14 11.53 24.82 -1.13
C GLY A 14 12.02 23.42 -0.71
N ALA A 15 11.24 22.37 -0.94
CA ALA A 15 11.69 20.99 -0.72
C ALA A 15 12.90 20.67 -1.63
N ASP A 16 13.99 20.21 -1.01
CA ASP A 16 15.15 19.65 -1.72
C ASP A 16 14.88 18.19 -2.05
N VAL A 17 14.50 17.93 -3.29
CA VAL A 17 14.18 16.59 -3.80
C VAL A 17 15.36 15.95 -4.53
N SER A 18 16.57 16.48 -4.40
CA SER A 18 17.77 16.05 -5.16
C SER A 18 18.11 14.56 -5.02
N ARG A 19 17.64 13.88 -3.97
CA ARG A 19 17.87 12.43 -3.77
C ARG A 19 16.61 11.59 -3.92
N VAL A 20 15.48 12.12 -3.44
CA VAL A 20 14.22 11.40 -3.36
C VAL A 20 13.09 12.41 -3.22
N ALA A 21 11.93 12.07 -3.76
CA ALA A 21 10.73 12.89 -3.66
C ALA A 21 9.54 12.02 -3.27
N SER A 22 8.70 12.53 -2.36
CA SER A 22 7.39 11.93 -2.11
C SER A 22 6.30 12.75 -2.78
N PHE A 23 5.60 12.14 -3.72
CA PHE A 23 4.36 12.67 -4.31
C PHE A 23 3.11 12.10 -3.64
N ALA A 24 3.27 11.36 -2.53
CA ALA A 24 2.16 10.80 -1.79
C ALA A 24 1.26 11.92 -1.25
N VAL A 25 -0.03 11.78 -1.46
CA VAL A 25 -1.06 12.68 -0.94
C VAL A 25 -2.08 11.82 -0.22
N ASP A 26 -2.38 12.23 1.00
CA ASP A 26 -3.41 11.57 1.80
C ASP A 26 -4.79 11.69 1.11
N TYR A 27 -5.64 10.69 1.29
CA TYR A 27 -6.95 10.58 0.65
C TYR A 27 -6.94 10.65 -0.89
N ALA A 28 -5.87 10.19 -1.53
CA ALA A 28 -5.79 10.13 -2.99
C ALA A 28 -6.56 8.92 -3.57
N PHE A 29 -7.36 9.20 -4.59
CA PHE A 29 -8.14 8.20 -5.33
C PHE A 29 -7.52 7.93 -6.69
N ILE A 30 -7.50 6.67 -7.12
CA ILE A 30 -7.11 6.29 -8.48
C ILE A 30 -8.12 6.87 -9.49
N LEU A 31 -9.43 6.74 -9.19
CA LEU A 31 -10.50 7.28 -10.02
C LEU A 31 -10.73 8.79 -9.81
N GLY A 32 -10.03 9.40 -8.86
CA GLY A 32 -10.14 10.84 -8.60
C GLY A 32 -9.59 11.71 -9.73
N ASN A 33 -10.07 12.95 -9.79
CA ASN A 33 -9.66 13.94 -10.80
C ASN A 33 -8.58 14.91 -10.30
N GLY A 34 -7.85 14.55 -9.24
CA GLY A 34 -6.92 15.45 -8.55
C GLY A 34 -5.59 15.61 -9.28
N THR A 35 -5.55 16.37 -10.38
CA THR A 35 -4.29 16.98 -10.82
C THR A 35 -3.98 18.15 -9.90
N ARG A 36 -3.24 17.89 -8.81
CA ARG A 36 -2.54 18.99 -8.12
C ARG A 36 -1.38 19.40 -9.01
N THR A 37 -1.59 20.44 -9.81
CA THR A 37 -0.49 21.14 -10.47
C THR A 37 0.44 21.67 -9.38
N PRO A 38 1.75 21.34 -9.41
CA PRO A 38 2.71 21.94 -8.51
C PRO A 38 2.65 23.47 -8.72
N LYS A 39 2.18 24.21 -7.72
CA LYS A 39 2.07 25.67 -7.81
C LYS A 39 3.42 26.37 -7.64
N ASN A 40 4.48 25.65 -7.25
CA ASN A 40 5.81 26.21 -6.94
C ASN A 40 6.94 25.29 -7.41
N SER A 41 8.12 25.87 -7.64
CA SER A 41 9.34 25.16 -8.07
C SER A 41 9.96 24.35 -6.92
N MET A 42 10.21 23.06 -7.17
CA MET A 42 11.03 22.19 -6.32
C MET A 42 12.52 22.50 -6.56
N ILE A 43 13.37 22.28 -5.54
CA ILE A 43 14.82 22.28 -5.74
C ILE A 43 15.22 20.86 -6.14
N SER A 44 15.68 20.71 -7.37
CA SER A 44 16.08 19.43 -7.95
C SER A 44 17.38 19.59 -8.72
N ASN A 45 18.26 18.60 -8.60
CA ASN A 45 19.45 18.44 -9.44
C ASN A 45 19.33 17.23 -10.40
N TRP A 46 18.13 16.65 -10.53
CA TRP A 46 17.89 15.47 -11.36
C TRP A 46 18.08 15.79 -12.84
N LYS A 47 18.74 14.88 -13.54
CA LYS A 47 18.86 14.88 -15.00
C LYS A 47 17.80 13.95 -15.57
N GLU A 48 17.42 14.16 -16.83
CA GLU A 48 16.45 13.27 -17.48
C GLU A 48 16.91 11.80 -17.50
N ASP A 49 18.22 11.56 -17.54
CA ASP A 49 18.83 10.23 -17.50
C ASP A 49 18.80 9.55 -16.12
N ASP A 50 18.40 10.28 -15.07
CA ASP A 50 18.19 9.72 -13.73
C ASP A 50 16.79 9.07 -13.61
N ILE A 51 15.81 9.52 -14.41
CA ILE A 51 14.44 9.00 -14.42
C ILE A 51 14.40 7.47 -14.65
N PRO A 52 14.98 6.93 -15.75
CA PRO A 52 14.94 5.48 -16.00
C PRO A 52 15.80 4.66 -15.02
N LYS A 53 16.64 5.30 -14.20
CA LYS A 53 17.43 4.64 -13.14
C LYS A 53 16.73 4.66 -11.79
N SER A 54 15.72 5.51 -11.63
CA SER A 54 14.98 5.72 -10.39
C SER A 54 13.92 4.65 -10.17
N LEU A 55 13.63 4.36 -8.91
CA LEU A 55 12.50 3.53 -8.51
C LEU A 55 11.25 4.38 -8.32
N PHE A 56 10.14 3.92 -8.88
CA PHE A 56 8.82 4.52 -8.69
C PHE A 56 7.97 3.61 -7.80
N MET A 57 7.81 4.01 -6.53
CA MET A 57 6.97 3.29 -5.59
C MET A 57 5.53 3.80 -5.64
N ILE A 58 4.58 2.88 -5.87
CA ILE A 58 3.17 3.18 -6.10
C ILE A 58 2.34 2.41 -5.08
N SER A 59 1.67 3.14 -4.18
CA SER A 59 0.71 2.60 -3.21
C SER A 59 -0.55 3.44 -3.26
N THR A 60 -1.63 2.89 -3.81
CA THR A 60 -2.89 3.61 -4.03
C THR A 60 -4.05 2.62 -4.19
N GLY A 61 -5.29 3.10 -4.04
CA GLY A 61 -6.51 2.31 -4.28
C GLY A 61 -7.29 1.93 -3.01
N MET A 62 -6.68 2.09 -1.83
CA MET A 62 -7.39 1.85 -0.55
C MET A 62 -8.63 2.74 -0.44
N GLU A 63 -8.48 4.04 -0.74
CA GLU A 63 -9.56 5.01 -0.68
C GLU A 63 -10.69 4.73 -1.68
N ASP A 64 -10.37 4.30 -2.90
CA ASP A 64 -11.38 3.92 -3.90
C ASP A 64 -12.32 2.84 -3.33
N TYR A 65 -11.76 1.76 -2.76
CA TYR A 65 -12.57 0.66 -2.23
C TYR A 65 -13.21 0.95 -0.88
N TYR A 66 -12.54 1.70 0.00
CA TYR A 66 -13.14 2.12 1.27
C TYR A 66 -14.39 2.97 1.02
N ASN A 67 -14.29 3.99 0.15
CA ASN A 67 -15.41 4.86 -0.17
C ASN A 67 -16.50 4.17 -1.00
N PHE A 68 -16.13 3.33 -1.97
CA PHE A 68 -17.13 2.55 -2.73
C PHE A 68 -17.96 1.65 -1.82
N THR A 69 -17.31 0.97 -0.86
CA THR A 69 -18.00 0.04 0.06
C THR A 69 -18.99 0.76 0.98
N LYS A 70 -18.64 1.98 1.42
CA LYS A 70 -19.50 2.84 2.25
C LYS A 70 -20.64 3.46 1.45
N THR A 71 -20.35 3.94 0.25
CA THR A 71 -21.33 4.66 -0.60
C THR A 71 -22.36 3.70 -1.20
N TYR A 72 -21.93 2.49 -1.56
CA TYR A 72 -22.78 1.49 -2.20
C TYR A 72 -22.83 0.20 -1.36
N PRO A 73 -23.55 0.23 -0.21
CA PRO A 73 -23.60 -0.89 0.71
C PRO A 73 -24.24 -2.16 0.10
N ASP A 74 -25.11 -2.00 -0.88
CA ASP A 74 -25.86 -3.10 -1.51
C ASP A 74 -25.38 -3.41 -2.94
N ALA A 75 -24.20 -2.91 -3.33
CA ALA A 75 -23.62 -3.19 -4.64
C ALA A 75 -23.47 -4.69 -4.87
N ASP A 76 -24.12 -5.20 -5.93
CA ASP A 76 -24.03 -6.60 -6.31
C ASP A 76 -22.65 -6.97 -6.88
N ALA A 77 -22.45 -8.26 -7.19
CA ALA A 77 -21.18 -8.75 -7.71
C ALA A 77 -20.76 -8.08 -9.03
N SER A 78 -21.73 -7.73 -9.89
CA SER A 78 -21.49 -7.10 -11.19
C SER A 78 -21.01 -5.65 -11.02
N ALA A 79 -21.69 -4.87 -10.17
CA ALA A 79 -21.33 -3.50 -9.83
C ALA A 79 -19.94 -3.43 -9.18
N GLN A 80 -19.67 -4.33 -8.22
CA GLN A 80 -18.34 -4.47 -7.61
C GLN A 80 -17.27 -4.81 -8.65
N GLN A 81 -17.57 -5.75 -9.55
CA GLN A 81 -16.63 -6.16 -10.59
C GLN A 81 -16.32 -5.03 -11.56
N ALA A 82 -17.35 -4.29 -12.00
CA ALA A 82 -17.22 -3.13 -12.89
C ALA A 82 -16.37 -2.03 -12.25
N TYR A 83 -16.62 -1.71 -10.96
CA TYR A 83 -15.82 -0.74 -10.24
C TYR A 83 -14.34 -1.15 -10.15
N VAL A 84 -14.06 -2.41 -9.80
CA VAL A 84 -12.69 -2.94 -9.78
C VAL A 84 -12.03 -2.85 -11.18
N ILE A 85 -12.76 -3.13 -12.27
CA ILE A 85 -12.23 -2.98 -13.64
C ILE A 85 -11.83 -1.52 -13.88
N SER A 86 -12.68 -0.57 -13.53
CA SER A 86 -12.42 0.86 -13.72
C SER A 86 -11.17 1.30 -12.96
N VAL A 87 -11.03 0.92 -11.69
CA VAL A 87 -9.85 1.23 -10.86
C VAL A 87 -8.58 0.63 -11.48
N ILE A 88 -8.59 -0.65 -11.86
CA ILE A 88 -7.43 -1.32 -12.46
C ILE A 88 -7.05 -0.68 -13.81
N ASN A 89 -8.02 -0.35 -14.66
CA ASN A 89 -7.75 0.28 -15.95
C ASN A 89 -7.15 1.67 -15.79
N ARG A 90 -7.62 2.44 -14.80
CA ARG A 90 -7.08 3.76 -14.49
C ARG A 90 -5.67 3.69 -13.90
N LEU A 91 -5.40 2.72 -13.03
CA LEU A 91 -4.05 2.46 -12.52
C LEU A 91 -3.11 2.06 -13.67
N LYS A 92 -3.54 1.16 -14.56
CA LYS A 92 -2.79 0.79 -15.76
C LYS A 92 -2.44 2.03 -16.60
N TYR A 93 -3.43 2.88 -16.87
CA TYR A 93 -3.23 4.12 -17.62
C TYR A 93 -2.21 5.05 -16.94
N ASN A 94 -2.28 5.22 -15.62
CA ASN A 94 -1.32 6.05 -14.87
C ASN A 94 0.11 5.48 -14.95
N LEU A 95 0.27 4.15 -14.87
CA LEU A 95 1.56 3.49 -15.06
C LEU A 95 2.10 3.67 -16.49
N GLU A 96 1.23 3.58 -17.50
CA GLU A 96 1.60 3.87 -18.90
C GLU A 96 2.05 5.32 -19.08
N LEU A 97 1.42 6.30 -18.41
CA LEU A 97 1.85 7.70 -18.43
C LEU A 97 3.23 7.90 -17.80
N LEU A 98 3.48 7.29 -16.63
CA LEU A 98 4.79 7.32 -15.98
C LEU A 98 5.87 6.69 -16.87
N TYR A 99 5.53 5.56 -17.50
CA TYR A 99 6.40 4.89 -18.44
C TYR A 99 6.71 5.74 -19.68
N SER A 100 5.71 6.37 -20.28
CA SER A 100 5.89 7.34 -21.37
C SER A 100 6.76 8.54 -20.95
N SER A 101 6.87 8.81 -19.65
CA SER A 101 7.77 9.81 -19.08
C SER A 101 9.16 9.25 -18.73
N ARG A 102 9.57 8.13 -19.34
CA ARG A 102 10.86 7.42 -19.15
C ARG A 102 11.01 6.63 -17.84
N SER A 103 9.96 6.54 -17.01
CA SER A 103 10.01 5.71 -15.79
C SER A 103 9.98 4.22 -16.17
N SER A 104 10.95 3.44 -15.71
CA SER A 104 11.06 2.03 -16.11
C SER A 104 10.92 1.04 -14.96
N LYS A 105 11.23 1.44 -13.72
CA LYS A 105 11.30 0.54 -12.55
C LYS A 105 10.19 0.86 -11.55
N PHE A 106 9.24 -0.04 -11.40
CA PHE A 106 8.06 0.15 -10.55
C PHE A 106 8.04 -0.80 -9.36
N VAL A 107 7.86 -0.26 -8.16
CA VAL A 107 7.50 -1.03 -6.96
C VAL A 107 6.03 -0.76 -6.69
N VAL A 108 5.16 -1.73 -6.95
CA VAL A 108 3.71 -1.56 -6.81
C VAL A 108 3.25 -2.29 -5.57
N HIS A 109 2.43 -1.65 -4.74
CA HIS A 109 1.79 -2.28 -3.60
C HIS A 109 0.40 -2.76 -4.01
N ASN A 110 0.01 -3.96 -3.57
CA ASN A 110 -1.39 -4.36 -3.66
C ASN A 110 -2.22 -3.65 -2.58
N VAL A 111 -3.55 -3.67 -2.73
CA VAL A 111 -4.46 -3.03 -1.76
C VAL A 111 -4.38 -3.78 -0.44
N ALA A 112 -4.17 -3.03 0.64
CA ALA A 112 -4.05 -3.52 2.00
C ALA A 112 -5.32 -4.24 2.51
N LEU A 113 -5.19 -4.83 3.71
CA LEU A 113 -6.26 -5.53 4.42
C LEU A 113 -7.30 -4.55 5.00
N LEU A 114 -8.17 -4.01 4.15
CA LEU A 114 -9.11 -2.93 4.49
C LEU A 114 -10.12 -3.30 5.60
N GLY A 115 -10.67 -4.51 5.56
CA GLY A 115 -11.70 -4.94 6.51
C GLY A 115 -11.19 -5.05 7.95
N CYS A 116 -9.87 -5.11 8.13
CA CYS A 116 -9.22 -5.20 9.43
C CYS A 116 -8.70 -3.85 9.93
N LEU A 117 -9.05 -2.73 9.30
CA LEU A 117 -8.70 -1.41 9.83
C LEU A 117 -9.51 -1.13 11.12
N PRO A 118 -8.93 -0.49 12.15
CA PRO A 118 -9.66 -0.10 13.34
C PRO A 118 -10.91 0.73 13.05
N ILE A 119 -10.86 1.64 12.07
CA ILE A 119 -12.02 2.44 11.67
C ILE A 119 -13.16 1.57 11.14
N VAL A 120 -12.86 0.55 10.35
CA VAL A 120 -13.88 -0.33 9.78
C VAL A 120 -14.55 -1.14 10.89
N ARG A 121 -13.76 -1.66 11.85
CA ARG A 121 -14.34 -2.37 13.00
C ARG A 121 -15.24 -1.48 13.86
N GLN A 122 -14.82 -0.23 14.07
CA GLN A 122 -15.56 0.73 14.87
C GLN A 122 -16.85 1.21 14.17
N GLU A 123 -16.79 1.56 12.89
CA GLU A 123 -17.95 2.07 12.14
C GLU A 123 -19.00 0.98 11.89
N PHE A 124 -18.58 -0.26 11.67
CA PHE A 124 -19.46 -1.38 11.33
C PHE A 124 -19.71 -2.34 12.48
N ASN A 125 -19.25 -2.02 13.69
CA ASN A 125 -19.45 -2.79 14.92
C ASN A 125 -19.12 -4.28 14.78
N THR A 126 -18.04 -4.62 14.07
CA THR A 126 -17.67 -6.03 13.81
C THR A 126 -17.02 -6.73 15.00
N GLY A 127 -16.92 -6.06 16.15
CA GLY A 127 -16.11 -6.53 17.27
C GLY A 127 -14.66 -6.64 16.84
N TYR A 128 -14.02 -7.78 17.10
CA TYR A 128 -12.62 -8.02 16.71
C TYR A 128 -12.46 -8.59 15.30
N GLU A 129 -13.54 -9.03 14.68
CA GLU A 129 -13.53 -9.61 13.35
C GLU A 129 -13.29 -8.56 12.28
N CYS A 130 -12.67 -8.98 11.19
CA CYS A 130 -12.52 -8.14 10.02
C CYS A 130 -13.80 -8.12 9.20
N TYR A 131 -14.13 -6.97 8.61
CA TYR A 131 -15.30 -6.88 7.76
C TYR A 131 -15.01 -7.40 6.34
N GLU A 132 -15.42 -8.63 6.05
CA GLU A 132 -15.08 -9.31 4.79
C GLU A 132 -15.56 -8.58 3.53
N LYS A 133 -16.56 -7.70 3.63
CA LYS A 133 -17.02 -6.94 2.48
C LYS A 133 -15.94 -5.99 1.93
N PHE A 134 -15.19 -5.32 2.82
CA PHE A 134 -14.06 -4.49 2.44
C PHE A 134 -12.89 -5.34 1.91
N ASN A 135 -12.61 -6.46 2.58
CA ASN A 135 -11.56 -7.40 2.15
C ASN A 135 -11.86 -8.02 0.77
N GLY A 136 -13.13 -8.30 0.47
CA GLY A 136 -13.55 -8.89 -0.80
C GLY A 136 -13.22 -8.00 -2.01
N LEU A 137 -13.38 -6.68 -1.89
CA LEU A 137 -13.00 -5.74 -2.94
C LEU A 137 -11.49 -5.61 -3.09
N ALA A 138 -10.74 -5.57 -1.98
CA ALA A 138 -9.28 -5.60 -2.00
C ALA A 138 -8.76 -6.87 -2.69
N LYS A 139 -9.29 -8.06 -2.34
CA LYS A 139 -8.96 -9.35 -2.98
C LYS A 139 -9.23 -9.32 -4.50
N LYS A 140 -10.40 -8.80 -4.93
CA LYS A 140 -10.75 -8.65 -6.36
C LYS A 140 -9.78 -7.73 -7.11
N HIS A 141 -9.32 -6.64 -6.49
CA HIS A 141 -8.28 -5.78 -7.06
C HIS A 141 -6.96 -6.54 -7.18
N ASN A 142 -6.50 -7.15 -6.08
CA ASN A 142 -5.20 -7.79 -5.97
C ASN A 142 -5.05 -8.96 -6.95
N ALA A 143 -6.12 -9.73 -7.18
CA ALA A 143 -6.17 -10.80 -8.19
C ALA A 143 -5.97 -10.30 -9.63
N ARG A 144 -6.20 -9.01 -9.92
CA ARG A 144 -6.06 -8.41 -11.24
C ARG A 144 -4.76 -7.62 -11.42
N LEU A 145 -4.15 -7.19 -10.32
CA LEU A 145 -2.98 -6.32 -10.32
C LEU A 145 -1.76 -7.02 -10.95
N GLY A 146 -1.40 -8.20 -10.47
CA GLY A 146 -0.28 -9.00 -11.01
C GLY A 146 -0.42 -9.30 -12.52
N PRO A 147 -1.57 -9.85 -12.98
CA PRO A 147 -1.81 -10.07 -14.41
C PRO A 147 -1.77 -8.79 -15.26
N MET A 148 -2.21 -7.65 -14.73
CA MET A 148 -2.12 -6.36 -15.41
C MET A 148 -0.66 -5.92 -15.57
N LEU A 149 0.16 -6.03 -14.51
CA LEU A 149 1.60 -5.71 -14.56
C LEU A 149 2.36 -6.61 -15.54
N ASN A 150 2.06 -7.92 -15.53
CA ASN A 150 2.61 -8.85 -16.53
C ASN A 150 2.28 -8.44 -17.96
N LYS A 151 1.05 -7.99 -18.22
CA LYS A 151 0.65 -7.52 -19.57
C LYS A 151 1.38 -6.24 -19.96
N LEU A 152 1.59 -5.31 -19.03
CA LEU A 152 2.40 -4.11 -19.28
C LEU A 152 3.84 -4.47 -19.62
N ALA A 153 4.49 -5.31 -18.81
CA ALA A 153 5.86 -5.76 -19.03
C ALA A 153 6.04 -6.46 -20.39
N LYS A 154 5.07 -7.25 -20.83
CA LYS A 154 5.09 -7.90 -22.16
C LYS A 154 4.87 -6.93 -23.32
N ALA A 155 4.12 -5.85 -23.10
CA ALA A 155 3.74 -4.89 -24.15
C ALA A 155 4.70 -3.70 -24.27
N LYS A 156 5.53 -3.45 -23.25
CA LYS A 156 6.38 -2.27 -23.12
C LYS A 156 7.80 -2.70 -22.77
N SER A 157 8.69 -2.67 -23.76
CA SER A 157 10.08 -3.11 -23.56
C SER A 157 10.78 -2.27 -22.49
N GLY A 158 11.52 -2.89 -21.58
CA GLY A 158 12.15 -2.21 -20.45
C GLY A 158 11.20 -1.82 -19.31
N PHE A 159 9.90 -2.17 -19.38
CA PHE A 159 8.99 -2.01 -18.24
C PHE A 159 9.29 -3.09 -17.20
N GLN A 160 9.87 -2.67 -16.08
CA GLN A 160 10.32 -3.53 -15.00
C GLN A 160 9.50 -3.25 -13.76
N PHE A 161 9.06 -4.30 -13.07
CA PHE A 161 8.28 -4.14 -11.86
C PHE A 161 8.59 -5.18 -10.80
N THR A 162 8.23 -4.85 -9.57
CA THR A 162 7.96 -5.80 -8.50
C THR A 162 6.65 -5.43 -7.82
N LEU A 163 5.91 -6.43 -7.36
CA LEU A 163 4.65 -6.32 -6.64
C LEU A 163 4.89 -6.74 -5.19
N PHE A 164 4.65 -5.81 -4.27
CA PHE A 164 4.67 -6.05 -2.84
C PHE A 164 3.29 -6.53 -2.36
N ASP A 165 3.27 -7.72 -1.76
CA ASP A 165 2.07 -8.35 -1.22
C ASP A 165 1.70 -7.79 0.16
N PHE A 166 1.33 -6.51 0.17
CA PHE A 166 1.02 -5.76 1.38
C PHE A 166 -0.20 -6.34 2.12
N TYR A 167 -1.20 -6.83 1.38
CA TYR A 167 -2.37 -7.51 1.91
C TYR A 167 -1.99 -8.67 2.84
N ASN A 168 -1.21 -9.64 2.35
CA ASN A 168 -0.85 -10.80 3.17
C ASN A 168 0.19 -10.47 4.25
N VAL A 169 1.04 -9.46 4.02
CA VAL A 169 1.95 -8.91 5.04
C VAL A 169 1.16 -8.40 6.27
N LEU A 170 0.06 -7.68 6.04
CA LEU A 170 -0.84 -7.21 7.11
C LEU A 170 -1.69 -8.35 7.68
N LEU A 171 -2.18 -9.27 6.85
CA LEU A 171 -2.96 -10.42 7.29
C LEU A 171 -2.20 -11.28 8.29
N ARG A 172 -0.94 -11.63 7.97
CA ARG A 172 -0.08 -12.41 8.87
C ARG A 172 0.21 -11.68 10.18
N ARG A 173 0.38 -10.35 10.16
CA ARG A 173 0.56 -9.54 11.37
C ARG A 173 -0.72 -9.44 12.20
N THR A 174 -1.87 -9.43 11.56
CA THR A 174 -3.17 -9.43 12.23
C THR A 174 -3.43 -10.77 12.91
N GLN A 175 -3.23 -11.89 12.20
CA GLN A 175 -3.55 -13.25 12.68
C GLN A 175 -2.47 -13.85 13.58
N ARG A 176 -1.18 -13.56 13.34
CA ARG A 176 -0.03 -14.10 14.10
C ARG A 176 0.72 -12.97 14.81
N ASN A 177 -0.04 -12.02 15.37
CA ASN A 177 0.44 -10.77 15.97
C ASN A 177 1.65 -10.93 16.90
N MET A 178 1.64 -11.92 17.80
CA MET A 178 2.73 -12.17 18.75
C MET A 178 4.03 -12.60 18.07
N ASN A 179 3.98 -13.30 16.93
CA ASN A 179 5.18 -13.65 16.14
C ASN A 179 5.88 -12.41 15.58
N TYR A 180 5.11 -11.34 15.35
CA TYR A 180 5.62 -10.03 14.92
C TYR A 180 5.72 -9.02 16.08
N ARG A 181 5.55 -9.51 17.32
CA ARG A 181 5.66 -8.75 18.57
C ARG A 181 4.64 -7.62 18.69
N PHE A 182 3.48 -7.72 18.02
CA PHE A 182 2.36 -6.79 18.22
C PHE A 182 1.40 -7.38 19.25
N SER A 183 1.10 -6.62 20.30
CA SER A 183 0.09 -7.00 21.29
C SER A 183 -1.32 -6.63 20.82
N PHE A 184 -1.43 -5.54 20.06
CA PHE A 184 -2.72 -4.99 19.61
C PHE A 184 -2.73 -4.78 18.09
N THR A 185 -3.65 -5.45 17.42
CA THR A 185 -3.85 -5.39 15.95
C THR A 185 -5.28 -5.04 15.56
N ASN A 186 -6.17 -4.90 16.55
CA ASN A 186 -7.58 -4.60 16.37
C ASN A 186 -7.97 -3.21 16.88
N ILE A 187 -7.18 -2.63 17.78
CA ILE A 187 -7.35 -1.30 18.37
C ILE A 187 -6.15 -0.42 18.02
N SER A 188 -6.39 0.88 17.86
CA SER A 188 -5.36 1.87 17.56
C SER A 188 -4.66 2.38 18.83
N TYR A 189 -3.42 2.82 18.67
CA TYR A 189 -2.64 3.45 19.74
C TYR A 189 -3.26 4.77 20.22
N CYS A 190 -3.80 5.56 19.29
CA CYS A 190 -4.30 6.91 19.51
C CYS A 190 -5.73 7.07 19.00
N GLY A 191 -6.63 7.55 19.86
CA GLY A 191 -7.98 7.98 19.49
C GLY A 191 -9.02 7.67 20.56
N ILE A 192 -10.30 7.66 20.16
CA ILE A 192 -11.46 7.34 21.01
C ILE A 192 -12.39 6.33 20.32
N GLY A 193 -13.34 5.79 21.10
CA GLY A 193 -14.33 4.82 20.64
C GLY A 193 -13.96 3.37 20.98
N SER A 194 -14.69 2.41 20.43
CA SER A 194 -14.50 0.98 20.73
C SER A 194 -13.14 0.42 20.27
N HIS A 195 -12.53 1.04 19.28
CA HIS A 195 -11.22 0.63 18.73
C HIS A 195 -10.21 1.78 18.66
N ASN A 196 -10.41 2.84 19.45
CA ASN A 196 -9.59 4.07 19.40
C ASN A 196 -9.47 4.66 17.98
N ALA A 197 -10.45 4.45 17.11
CA ALA A 197 -10.32 4.74 15.68
C ALA A 197 -10.84 6.13 15.29
N HIS A 198 -10.92 7.08 16.20
CA HIS A 198 -11.40 8.43 15.89
C HIS A 198 -10.66 9.52 16.67
N GLY A 199 -10.48 10.67 16.03
CA GLY A 199 -10.06 11.91 16.67
C GLY A 199 -8.62 11.94 17.20
N CYS A 200 -7.76 11.03 16.75
CA CYS A 200 -6.32 11.16 17.01
C CYS A 200 -5.79 12.50 16.46
N GLY A 201 -5.09 13.27 17.30
CA GLY A 201 -4.49 14.55 16.89
C GLY A 201 -5.47 15.69 16.60
N LEU A 202 -6.78 15.49 16.78
CA LEU A 202 -7.77 16.56 16.61
C LEU A 202 -7.79 17.46 17.86
N PRO A 203 -7.70 18.80 17.71
CA PRO A 203 -7.63 19.73 18.85
C PRO A 203 -8.78 19.60 19.86
N ASN A 204 -9.95 19.17 19.38
CA ASN A 204 -11.18 19.09 20.18
C ASN A 204 -11.51 17.65 20.64
N VAL A 205 -10.59 16.70 20.46
CA VAL A 205 -10.78 15.32 20.91
C VAL A 205 -9.66 14.97 21.88
N HIS A 206 -10.03 14.63 23.12
CA HIS A 206 -9.08 14.09 24.10
C HIS A 206 -8.82 12.62 23.78
N SER A 207 -8.01 12.38 22.74
CA SER A 207 -7.59 11.03 22.34
C SER A 207 -6.82 10.36 23.46
N LYS A 208 -7.13 9.09 23.73
CA LYS A 208 -6.33 8.28 24.64
C LYS A 208 -5.03 7.92 23.93
N LEU A 209 -3.90 8.30 24.51
CA LEU A 209 -2.60 7.72 24.14
C LEU A 209 -2.38 6.49 25.00
N CYS A 210 -2.12 5.35 24.35
CA CYS A 210 -1.75 4.14 25.08
C CYS A 210 -0.29 4.23 25.58
N GLU A 211 0.15 3.31 26.45
CA GLU A 211 1.46 3.45 27.11
C GLU A 211 2.65 3.32 26.14
N TYR A 212 2.57 2.41 25.16
CA TYR A 212 3.70 2.12 24.28
C TYR A 212 3.29 1.82 22.83
N GLN A 213 3.54 2.79 21.94
CA GLN A 213 3.24 2.74 20.50
C GLN A 213 3.72 1.46 19.81
N ARG A 214 4.89 0.94 20.17
CA ARG A 214 5.49 -0.23 19.50
C ARG A 214 4.76 -1.56 19.81
N TYR A 215 3.75 -1.57 20.68
CA TYR A 215 2.86 -2.73 20.86
C TYR A 215 1.70 -2.77 19.88
N TYR A 216 1.43 -1.68 19.17
CA TYR A 216 0.28 -1.53 18.28
C TYR A 216 0.71 -1.69 16.82
N LEU A 217 -0.14 -2.35 16.03
CA LEU A 217 -0.01 -2.36 14.56
C LEU A 217 -0.44 -1.01 13.98
N TYR A 218 -1.54 -0.46 14.48
CA TYR A 218 -2.12 0.79 14.01
C TYR A 218 -1.84 1.96 14.97
N PHE A 219 -1.37 3.08 14.43
CA PHE A 219 -1.17 4.32 15.17
C PHE A 219 -2.52 4.98 15.44
N ASP A 220 -3.35 5.13 14.41
CA ASP A 220 -4.69 5.70 14.48
C ASP A 220 -5.71 4.84 13.73
N ALA A 221 -6.79 5.45 13.25
CA ALA A 221 -7.91 4.83 12.58
C ALA A 221 -7.54 3.95 11.37
N CYS A 222 -6.50 4.34 10.62
CA CYS A 222 -6.14 3.74 9.34
C CYS A 222 -4.63 3.56 9.15
N ASP A 223 -3.80 4.36 9.84
CA ASP A 223 -2.36 4.39 9.62
C ASP A 223 -1.61 3.42 10.54
N ASP A 224 -0.59 2.77 9.98
CA ASP A 224 0.28 1.85 10.71
C ASP A 224 1.27 2.60 11.62
N THR A 225 1.69 1.98 12.72
CA THR A 225 2.72 2.57 13.60
C THR A 225 4.10 2.63 12.95
N GLU A 226 4.99 3.47 13.48
CA GLU A 226 6.40 3.52 13.05
C GLU A 226 7.06 2.14 13.05
N LYS A 227 6.81 1.29 14.06
CA LYS A 227 7.35 -0.07 14.10
C LYS A 227 6.81 -0.93 12.95
N ALA A 228 5.54 -0.80 12.62
CA ALA A 228 4.95 -1.52 11.51
C ALA A 228 5.57 -1.05 10.18
N GLN A 229 5.70 0.26 9.98
CA GLN A 229 6.37 0.85 8.81
C GLN A 229 7.85 0.42 8.70
N GLU A 230 8.59 0.43 9.81
CA GLU A 230 9.97 -0.09 9.90
C GLU A 230 10.02 -1.57 9.44
N SER A 231 9.08 -2.38 9.93
CA SER A 231 8.97 -3.79 9.54
C SER A 231 8.67 -3.97 8.06
N PHE A 232 7.82 -3.13 7.46
CA PHE A 232 7.52 -3.17 6.03
C PHE A 232 8.71 -2.72 5.19
N ALA A 233 9.41 -1.66 5.60
CA ALA A 233 10.64 -1.20 4.95
C ALA A 233 11.74 -2.28 4.97
N HIS A 234 11.86 -3.02 6.08
CA HIS A 234 12.75 -4.18 6.16
C HIS A 234 12.36 -5.31 5.21
N LEU A 235 11.06 -5.61 5.05
CA LEU A 235 10.62 -6.60 4.06
C LEU A 235 10.94 -6.16 2.64
N LEU A 236 10.67 -4.90 2.31
CA LEU A 236 10.97 -4.30 1.02
C LEU A 236 12.49 -4.36 0.71
N SER A 237 13.31 -4.04 1.70
CA SER A 237 14.78 -3.99 1.56
C SER A 237 15.47 -5.34 1.78
N GLY A 238 14.80 -6.30 2.42
CA GLY A 238 15.37 -7.55 2.91
C GLY A 238 15.48 -8.66 1.88
N ALA A 239 15.04 -8.39 0.64
CA ALA A 239 15.08 -9.34 -0.46
C ALA A 239 14.20 -10.59 -0.27
N ASP A 240 13.10 -10.49 0.50
CA ASP A 240 12.19 -11.62 0.76
C ASP A 240 11.28 -11.91 -0.46
N PRO A 241 11.49 -13.03 -1.18
CA PRO A 241 10.71 -13.38 -2.37
C PRO A 241 9.29 -13.87 -2.03
N ASN A 242 8.98 -14.10 -0.74
CA ASN A 242 7.63 -14.50 -0.32
C ASN A 242 6.65 -13.32 -0.27
N VAL A 243 7.17 -12.09 -0.33
CA VAL A 243 6.36 -10.87 -0.27
C VAL A 243 6.60 -9.92 -1.44
N LEU A 244 7.63 -10.17 -2.25
CA LEU A 244 7.98 -9.41 -3.45
C LEU A 244 8.13 -10.35 -4.64
N GLN A 245 7.45 -10.04 -5.75
CA GLN A 245 7.56 -10.78 -7.00
C GLN A 245 7.49 -9.88 -8.24
N PRO A 246 8.13 -10.24 -9.36
CA PRO A 246 8.93 -11.44 -9.56
C PRO A 246 10.33 -11.38 -8.94
N MET A 247 10.82 -10.18 -8.61
CA MET A 247 12.16 -9.98 -8.03
C MET A 247 12.07 -9.03 -6.84
N ASN A 248 13.08 -9.06 -5.97
CA ASN A 248 13.13 -8.10 -4.88
C ASN A 248 13.64 -6.71 -5.33
N ILE A 249 13.50 -5.71 -4.46
CA ILE A 249 13.89 -4.33 -4.76
C ILE A 249 15.39 -4.18 -5.04
N ARG A 250 16.26 -4.95 -4.38
CA ARG A 250 17.71 -4.87 -4.64
C ARG A 250 18.03 -5.30 -6.07
N GLN A 251 17.41 -6.38 -6.53
CA GLN A 251 17.52 -6.84 -7.91
C GLN A 251 16.96 -5.81 -8.89
N LEU A 252 15.78 -5.24 -8.59
CA LEU A 252 15.14 -4.24 -9.44
C LEU A 252 15.98 -2.97 -9.61
N ILE A 253 16.61 -2.48 -8.53
CA ILE A 253 17.51 -1.31 -8.56
C ILE A 253 18.65 -1.52 -9.55
N THR A 254 19.29 -2.69 -9.50
CA THR A 254 20.46 -3.00 -10.32
C THR A 254 20.11 -3.55 -11.70
N TYR A 255 18.83 -3.85 -11.96
CA TYR A 255 18.40 -4.40 -13.25
C TYR A 255 18.78 -3.44 -14.38
N PRO A 256 19.34 -3.89 -15.51
CA PRO A 256 19.78 -2.96 -16.55
C PRO A 256 18.61 -2.16 -17.11
N VAL A 257 18.82 -0.87 -17.39
CA VAL A 257 17.80 -0.01 -18.00
C VAL A 257 17.52 -0.50 -19.43
N ASN A 258 16.24 -0.47 -19.85
CA ASN A 258 15.73 -0.94 -21.14
C ASN A 258 15.69 -2.46 -21.34
N ASP A 259 16.25 -3.26 -20.42
CA ASP A 259 16.12 -4.71 -20.48
C ASP A 259 14.73 -5.16 -20.03
N ASP A 260 14.18 -6.13 -20.75
CA ASP A 260 12.91 -6.77 -20.36
C ASP A 260 13.12 -7.64 -19.11
N ILE A 261 12.08 -7.74 -18.28
CA ILE A 261 12.10 -8.67 -17.14
C ILE A 261 12.11 -10.12 -17.66
N SER A 262 12.99 -10.95 -17.11
CA SER A 262 13.07 -12.37 -17.45
C SER A 262 12.00 -13.22 -16.75
N GLU A 263 11.49 -12.72 -15.61
CA GLU A 263 10.50 -13.39 -14.79
C GLU A 263 9.25 -12.53 -14.64
N PHE A 264 8.12 -13.18 -14.48
CA PHE A 264 6.81 -12.54 -14.37
C PHE A 264 6.15 -12.91 -13.04
N TRP A 265 5.27 -12.03 -12.56
CA TRP A 265 4.48 -12.31 -11.37
C TRP A 265 3.67 -13.58 -11.57
N LYS A 266 3.62 -14.43 -10.54
CA LYS A 266 2.82 -15.64 -10.52
C LYS A 266 1.79 -15.52 -9.40
N GLU A 267 0.61 -16.07 -9.63
CA GLU A 267 -0.38 -16.17 -8.57
C GLU A 267 0.22 -16.98 -7.40
N PRO A 268 0.21 -16.44 -6.17
CA PRO A 268 0.67 -17.19 -5.01
C PRO A 268 -0.15 -18.47 -4.91
N VAL A 269 0.53 -19.62 -4.90
CA VAL A 269 -0.13 -20.88 -4.57
C VAL A 269 -0.59 -20.73 -3.12
N GLU A 270 -1.89 -20.86 -2.86
CA GLU A 270 -2.40 -20.94 -1.49
C GLU A 270 -1.61 -22.04 -0.78
N GLU A 271 -0.73 -21.66 0.16
CA GLU A 271 -0.30 -22.58 1.19
C GLU A 271 -1.59 -22.98 1.88
N ARG A 272 -2.08 -24.20 1.59
CA ARG A 272 -3.15 -24.81 2.37
C ARG A 272 -2.71 -24.66 3.81
N GLU A 273 -3.39 -23.80 4.55
CA GLU A 273 -3.20 -23.70 5.97
C GLU A 273 -3.32 -25.12 6.50
N PHE A 274 -2.21 -25.68 6.97
CA PHE A 274 -2.29 -26.76 7.92
C PHE A 274 -3.01 -26.16 9.11
N ILE A 275 -4.34 -26.27 9.09
CA ILE A 275 -5.20 -26.10 10.25
C ILE A 275 -4.61 -27.05 11.28
N VAL A 276 -3.82 -26.49 12.19
CA VAL A 276 -3.41 -27.18 13.40
C VAL A 276 -4.72 -27.49 14.09
N ARG A 277 -5.16 -28.75 13.99
CA ARG A 277 -6.32 -29.23 14.72
C ARG A 277 -6.10 -28.87 16.20
N PRO A 278 -7.12 -28.34 16.90
CA PRO A 278 -7.02 -28.17 18.33
C PRO A 278 -6.63 -29.51 18.94
N TRP A 279 -5.59 -29.52 19.75
CA TRP A 279 -5.37 -30.62 20.67
C TRP A 279 -6.59 -30.63 21.61
N HIS A 280 -7.40 -31.67 21.50
CA HIS A 280 -8.38 -32.10 22.48
C HIS A 280 -7.99 -33.51 22.91
#